data_AF-A0A0F6W227-F1
#
_entry.id   AF-A0A0F6W227-F1
#
_cell.length_a   1.000
_cell.length_b   1.000
_cell.length_c   1.000
_cell.angle_alpha   90.00
_cell.angle_beta   90.00
_cell.angle_gamma   90.00
#
_symmetry.space_group_name_H-M   'P 1'
#
loop_
_entity.id
_entity.type
_entity.pdbx_description
1 polymer ?
#
loop_
_entity_poly.entity_id
_entity_poly.type
_entity_poly.pdbx_seq_one_letter_code
_entity_poly.pdbx_strand_id
1 'polypeptide(L)'
;MRAHHLALVLILAACGGAPPATSTRTPDAPQPREHRASTVPTSPRTLARDATFADLVAAARTLDDRRDQESDAACLIGVTPSGFELRADLAVAVRPLAEPEGDLDARLANDPGPVRVLTRYGSYGTGAAQMGLVATSTTLPPTRGTALALFVTPEGVYTRRSDQPGGERDASRVAWVVEHTDWSAFDLVVVTAEARVPLTTLVALLEALPASLAGRITLAVPLAAGTRLPDAPPAVDGTAERGQLCPDGLPELTEDAALGDLPASSIRAALAPLQSSAELCVGTSSGPGAAGGRVALAVRIAPDGRVSDACVMEDSTGDAALRACLSRAALELAFDAPSGYVDFALPLVLEPGRAQRQVAVCR
;
A
#
# COMPACT_ATOMS: atom_id res chain seq x y z
N MET A 1 -48.09 -34.08 21.60
CA MET A 1 -48.39 -33.04 22.62
C MET A 1 -47.64 -31.77 22.24
N ARG A 2 -48.41 -30.67 22.10
CA ARG A 2 -48.04 -29.25 21.94
C ARG A 2 -47.19 -28.83 20.73
N ALA A 3 -47.93 -28.49 19.68
CA ALA A 3 -47.57 -27.55 18.63
C ALA A 3 -47.71 -26.10 19.13
N HIS A 4 -46.85 -25.18 18.66
CA HIS A 4 -47.14 -23.74 18.65
C HIS A 4 -46.80 -23.13 17.28
N HIS A 5 -47.80 -22.39 16.80
CA HIS A 5 -47.90 -21.62 15.57
C HIS A 5 -47.49 -20.15 15.80
N LEU A 6 -47.49 -19.37 14.70
CA LEU A 6 -47.55 -17.91 14.56
C LEU A 6 -46.21 -17.15 14.70
N ALA A 7 -45.94 -16.08 13.94
CA ALA A 7 -46.72 -15.35 12.93
C ALA A 7 -45.77 -14.52 12.04
N LEU A 8 -46.08 -14.52 10.75
CA LEU A 8 -45.57 -13.62 9.72
C LEU A 8 -46.38 -12.32 9.79
N VAL A 9 -45.74 -11.16 9.93
CA VAL A 9 -46.39 -9.85 9.81
C VAL A 9 -45.90 -9.16 8.55
N LEU A 10 -46.76 -9.17 7.52
CA LEU A 10 -46.72 -8.26 6.38
C LEU A 10 -47.31 -6.91 6.82
N ILE A 11 -46.62 -5.80 6.56
CA ILE A 11 -47.23 -4.46 6.56
C ILE A 11 -47.23 -3.94 5.14
N LEU A 12 -48.45 -3.72 4.65
CA LEU A 12 -48.82 -3.10 3.39
C LEU A 12 -49.19 -1.62 3.63
N ALA A 13 -48.94 -0.83 2.58
CA ALA A 13 -49.60 0.42 2.20
C ALA A 13 -49.20 1.74 2.89
N ALA A 14 -48.70 2.67 2.06
CA ALA A 14 -49.42 3.93 1.79
C ALA A 14 -48.88 4.59 0.49
N CYS A 15 -49.67 4.48 -0.59
CA CYS A 15 -49.54 5.34 -1.77
C CYS A 15 -50.23 6.67 -1.47
N GLY A 16 -49.46 7.74 -1.28
CA GLY A 16 -49.96 9.11 -1.25
C GLY A 16 -49.82 9.75 -2.63
N GLY A 17 -50.90 9.77 -3.40
CA GLY A 17 -50.99 10.51 -4.66
C GLY A 17 -51.25 12.00 -4.39
N ALA A 18 -50.35 12.86 -4.84
CA ALA A 18 -50.57 14.30 -4.88
C ALA A 18 -51.15 14.69 -6.26
N PRO A 19 -52.11 15.64 -6.32
CA PRO A 19 -52.67 16.10 -7.58
C PRO A 19 -51.66 16.93 -8.38
N PRO A 20 -51.68 16.86 -9.72
CA PRO A 20 -50.81 17.68 -10.56
C PRO A 20 -51.23 19.15 -10.48
N ALA A 21 -50.33 19.99 -9.96
CA ALA A 21 -50.47 21.44 -10.06
C ALA A 21 -50.36 21.85 -11.54
N THR A 22 -51.40 22.49 -12.04
CA THR A 22 -51.46 23.08 -13.39
C THR A 22 -50.49 24.26 -13.42
N SER A 23 -49.28 24.03 -13.93
CA SER A 23 -48.30 25.09 -14.17
C SER A 23 -48.71 25.85 -15.43
N THR A 24 -49.21 27.07 -15.24
CA THR A 24 -49.34 28.08 -16.29
C THR A 24 -47.96 28.36 -16.87
N ARG A 25 -47.73 27.85 -18.07
CA ARG A 25 -46.50 28.02 -18.86
C ARG A 25 -46.42 29.46 -19.36
N THR A 26 -45.69 30.31 -18.64
CA THR A 26 -45.24 31.61 -19.15
C THR A 26 -44.32 31.36 -20.35
N PRO A 27 -44.49 32.05 -21.49
CA PRO A 27 -43.56 31.94 -22.62
C PRO A 27 -42.17 32.42 -22.17
N ASP A 28 -41.20 31.51 -22.16
CA ASP A 28 -39.79 31.81 -21.85
C ASP A 28 -39.27 32.87 -22.82
N ALA A 29 -38.83 34.00 -22.26
CA ALA A 29 -37.96 34.92 -22.96
C ALA A 29 -36.66 34.18 -23.33
N PRO A 30 -36.08 34.41 -24.51
CA PRO A 30 -34.86 33.73 -24.95
C PRO A 30 -33.74 34.01 -23.95
N GLN A 31 -33.40 33.02 -23.13
CA GLN A 31 -32.29 33.14 -22.19
C GLN A 31 -30.99 33.28 -22.99
N PRO A 32 -30.13 34.26 -22.64
CA PRO A 32 -28.80 34.36 -23.22
C PRO A 32 -28.09 33.03 -23.01
N ARG A 33 -27.54 32.45 -24.10
CA ARG A 33 -26.65 31.30 -24.00
C ARG A 33 -25.41 31.72 -23.24
N GLU A 34 -25.45 31.60 -21.92
CA GLU A 34 -24.25 31.63 -21.09
C GLU A 34 -23.30 30.57 -21.64
N HIS A 35 -22.20 31.04 -22.21
CA HIS A 35 -21.04 30.22 -22.47
C HIS A 35 -20.61 29.64 -21.11
N ARG A 36 -21.07 28.44 -20.78
CA ARG A 36 -20.45 27.61 -19.75
C ARG A 36 -19.03 27.38 -20.23
N ALA A 37 -18.11 28.18 -19.70
CA ALA A 37 -16.70 27.87 -19.75
C ALA A 37 -16.57 26.45 -19.19
N SER A 38 -16.26 25.48 -20.04
CA SER A 38 -15.82 24.16 -19.61
C SER A 38 -14.51 24.38 -18.86
N THR A 39 -14.59 24.62 -17.56
CA THR A 39 -13.46 24.43 -16.66
C THR A 39 -13.17 22.94 -16.70
N VAL A 40 -12.17 22.58 -17.51
CA VAL A 40 -11.57 21.24 -17.48
C VAL A 40 -11.33 20.91 -16.00
N PRO A 41 -11.92 19.84 -15.45
CA PRO A 41 -11.72 19.51 -14.06
C PRO A 41 -10.22 19.30 -13.83
N THR A 42 -9.62 20.19 -13.05
CA THR A 42 -8.22 20.08 -12.65
C THR A 42 -8.03 18.74 -11.95
N SER A 43 -7.00 17.98 -12.36
CA SER A 43 -6.68 16.70 -11.74
C SER A 43 -6.64 16.85 -10.22
N PRO A 44 -7.25 15.93 -9.44
CA PRO A 44 -7.18 15.98 -7.98
C PRO A 44 -5.75 15.85 -7.45
N ARG A 45 -4.79 15.44 -8.29
CA ARG A 45 -3.35 15.43 -7.96
C ARG A 45 -2.72 16.83 -7.96
N THR A 46 -3.29 17.81 -8.65
CA THR A 46 -2.72 19.16 -8.75
C THR A 46 -3.09 20.00 -7.54
N LEU A 47 -2.08 20.59 -6.90
CA LEU A 47 -2.18 21.38 -5.68
C LEU A 47 -1.64 22.79 -5.93
N ALA A 48 -2.29 23.81 -5.36
CA ALA A 48 -1.90 25.21 -5.53
C ALA A 48 -0.54 25.51 -4.86
N ARG A 49 0.10 26.64 -5.22
CA ARG A 49 1.38 27.06 -4.61
C ARG A 49 1.30 27.33 -3.11
N ASP A 50 0.12 27.72 -2.63
CA ASP A 50 -0.20 27.98 -1.22
C ASP A 50 -0.88 26.79 -0.53
N ALA A 51 -0.92 25.63 -1.19
CA ALA A 51 -1.49 24.43 -0.62
C ALA A 51 -0.79 24.02 0.69
N THR A 52 -1.59 23.43 1.56
CA THR A 52 -1.22 22.94 2.89
C THR A 52 -1.20 21.42 2.94
N PHE A 53 -0.76 20.87 4.07
CA PHE A 53 -0.84 19.43 4.31
C PHE A 53 -2.29 18.90 4.29
N ALA A 54 -3.26 19.70 4.75
CA ALA A 54 -4.68 19.35 4.64
C ALA A 54 -5.13 19.16 3.18
N ASP A 55 -4.69 20.04 2.27
CA ASP A 55 -5.04 19.94 0.85
C ASP A 55 -4.44 18.68 0.22
N LEU A 56 -3.21 18.32 0.59
CA LEU A 56 -2.55 17.08 0.17
C LEU A 56 -3.31 15.83 0.64
N VAL A 57 -3.74 15.80 1.91
CA VAL A 57 -4.51 14.68 2.47
C VAL A 57 -5.90 14.59 1.81
N ALA A 58 -6.56 15.73 1.56
CA ALA A 58 -7.84 15.78 0.86
C ALA A 58 -7.73 15.28 -0.59
N ALA A 59 -6.65 15.62 -1.29
CA ALA A 59 -6.32 15.07 -2.61
C ALA A 59 -6.12 13.55 -2.56
N ALA A 60 -5.32 13.05 -1.60
CA ALA A 60 -5.08 11.63 -1.41
C ALA A 60 -6.38 10.85 -1.12
N ARG A 61 -7.25 11.40 -0.26
CA ARG A 61 -8.58 10.82 0.02
C ARG A 61 -9.45 10.77 -1.22
N THR A 62 -9.50 11.86 -1.98
CA THR A 62 -10.29 11.94 -3.22
C THR A 62 -9.85 10.89 -4.25
N LEU A 63 -8.53 10.69 -4.38
CA LEU A 63 -7.96 9.65 -5.26
C LEU A 63 -8.29 8.24 -4.75
N ASP A 64 -8.17 8.00 -3.45
CA ASP A 64 -8.50 6.71 -2.84
C ASP A 64 -9.99 6.34 -3.03
N ASP A 65 -10.89 7.29 -2.78
CA ASP A 65 -12.33 7.14 -2.95
C ASP A 65 -12.72 6.83 -4.40
N ARG A 66 -12.01 7.43 -5.37
CA ARG A 66 -12.21 7.22 -6.81
C ARG A 66 -11.53 5.98 -7.36
N ARG A 67 -10.74 5.27 -6.56
CA ARG A 67 -9.85 4.19 -6.99
C ARG A 67 -8.85 4.61 -8.09
N ASP A 68 -8.36 5.83 -7.98
CA ASP A 68 -7.37 6.44 -8.88
C ASP A 68 -6.02 6.58 -8.16
N GLN A 69 -5.64 5.54 -7.41
CA GLN A 69 -4.44 5.58 -6.54
C GLN A 69 -3.13 5.51 -7.34
N GLU A 70 -3.14 4.80 -8.46
CA GLU A 70 -1.93 4.44 -9.20
C GLU A 70 -1.24 5.66 -9.83
N SER A 71 0.08 5.63 -9.81
CA SER A 71 0.91 6.65 -10.44
C SER A 71 2.15 6.00 -11.04
N ASP A 72 2.52 6.42 -12.26
CA ASP A 72 3.78 6.05 -12.90
C ASP A 72 4.95 6.94 -12.44
N ALA A 73 4.68 7.96 -11.63
CA ALA A 73 5.72 8.85 -11.16
C ALA A 73 6.56 8.20 -10.05
N ALA A 74 7.87 8.27 -10.18
CA ALA A 74 8.83 7.73 -9.22
C ALA A 74 9.08 8.69 -8.03
N CYS A 75 8.12 9.51 -7.61
CA CYS A 75 8.29 10.44 -6.48
C CYS A 75 7.02 10.67 -5.65
N LEU A 76 7.14 11.06 -4.37
CA LEU A 76 5.95 11.39 -3.55
C LEU A 76 5.28 12.67 -4.01
N ILE A 77 6.05 13.75 -4.13
CA ILE A 77 5.56 15.09 -4.49
C ILE A 77 6.36 15.64 -5.67
N GLY A 78 5.65 16.06 -6.72
CA GLY A 78 6.20 16.84 -7.83
C GLY A 78 6.12 18.34 -7.54
N VAL A 79 7.19 19.08 -7.78
CA VAL A 79 7.17 20.56 -7.77
C VAL A 79 7.03 21.04 -9.21
N THR A 80 6.05 21.90 -9.47
CA THR A 80 5.78 22.46 -10.80
C THR A 80 5.87 23.98 -10.76
N PRO A 81 5.99 24.67 -11.91
CA PRO A 81 5.91 26.13 -11.92
C PRO A 81 4.61 26.65 -11.30
N SER A 82 3.49 25.94 -11.39
CA SER A 82 2.18 26.40 -10.90
C SER A 82 1.81 25.95 -9.48
N GLY A 83 2.65 25.15 -8.81
CA GLY A 83 2.31 24.58 -7.50
C GLY A 83 2.93 23.20 -7.30
N PHE A 84 2.18 22.29 -6.71
CA PHE A 84 2.62 20.93 -6.40
C PHE A 84 1.75 19.89 -7.10
N GLU A 85 2.25 18.67 -7.17
CA GLU A 85 1.51 17.52 -7.68
C GLU A 85 1.71 16.31 -6.75
N LEU A 86 0.62 15.69 -6.31
CA LEU A 86 0.65 14.42 -5.60
C LEU A 86 0.96 13.31 -6.60
N ARG A 87 2.24 12.94 -6.65
CA ARG A 87 2.80 11.96 -7.60
C ARG A 87 2.95 10.56 -7.02
N ALA A 88 2.79 10.42 -5.71
CA ALA A 88 2.81 9.12 -5.06
C ALA A 88 1.76 8.17 -5.65
N ASP A 89 2.14 6.90 -5.75
CA ASP A 89 1.20 5.79 -5.73
C ASP A 89 0.61 5.67 -4.31
N LEU A 90 -0.71 5.53 -4.20
CA LEU A 90 -1.42 5.60 -2.91
C LEU A 90 -1.81 4.21 -2.41
N ALA A 91 -1.53 3.95 -1.14
CA ALA A 91 -1.79 2.68 -0.48
C ALA A 91 -2.30 2.93 0.94
N VAL A 92 -3.47 3.56 1.04
CA VAL A 92 -4.09 3.92 2.32
C VAL A 92 -4.39 2.67 3.15
N ALA A 93 -3.78 2.57 4.33
CA ALA A 93 -3.91 1.40 5.19
C ALA A 93 -5.27 1.29 5.89
N VAL A 94 -5.91 2.42 6.18
CA VAL A 94 -7.17 2.51 6.93
C VAL A 94 -8.13 3.44 6.21
N ARG A 95 -9.35 2.96 5.95
CA ARG A 95 -10.42 3.73 5.29
C ARG A 95 -11.56 4.04 6.26
N PRO A 96 -12.13 5.27 6.24
CA PRO A 96 -11.68 6.41 5.44
C PRO A 96 -10.34 6.98 5.94
N LEU A 97 -9.59 7.65 5.05
CA LEU A 97 -8.35 8.33 5.45
C LEU A 97 -8.68 9.46 6.44
N ALA A 98 -8.03 9.45 7.60
CA ALA A 98 -8.23 10.43 8.66
C ALA A 98 -7.98 11.87 8.19
N GLU A 99 -8.56 12.84 8.89
CA GLU A 99 -8.19 14.25 8.73
C GLU A 99 -6.88 14.53 9.47
N PRO A 100 -6.02 15.40 8.93
CA PRO A 100 -4.83 15.83 9.67
C PRO A 100 -5.23 16.68 10.88
N GLU A 101 -4.48 16.51 11.97
CA GLU A 101 -4.70 17.26 13.21
C GLU A 101 -4.37 18.74 13.00
N GLY A 102 -5.16 19.61 13.61
CA GLY A 102 -4.99 21.07 13.54
C GLY A 102 -4.05 21.66 14.59
N ASP A 103 -3.69 20.88 15.62
CA ASP A 103 -2.76 21.26 16.70
C ASP A 103 -1.97 20.00 17.09
N LEU A 104 -0.90 19.75 16.34
CA LEU A 104 -0.09 18.54 16.52
C LEU A 104 0.92 18.72 17.65
N ASP A 105 1.33 19.95 17.92
CA ASP A 105 2.25 20.34 19.01
C ASP A 105 1.69 19.94 20.37
N ALA A 106 0.46 20.34 20.70
CA ALA A 106 -0.17 20.01 21.97
C ALA A 106 -0.31 18.49 22.14
N ARG A 107 -0.61 17.77 21.06
CA ARG A 107 -0.74 16.32 21.10
C ARG A 107 0.60 15.62 21.34
N LEU A 108 1.64 16.01 20.60
CA LEU A 108 2.99 15.45 20.75
C LEU A 108 3.60 15.71 22.13
N ALA A 109 3.23 16.83 22.75
CA ALA A 109 3.62 17.16 24.13
C ALA A 109 2.96 16.27 25.18
N ASN A 110 1.72 15.82 24.93
CA ASN A 110 0.94 14.99 25.84
C ASN A 110 1.18 13.48 25.65
N ASP A 111 1.56 13.06 24.44
CA ASP A 111 1.79 11.66 24.07
C ASP A 111 3.27 11.41 23.67
N PRO A 112 4.22 11.28 24.62
CA PRO A 112 5.64 11.08 24.32
C PRO A 112 5.99 9.64 23.90
N GLY A 113 5.01 8.73 23.95
CA GLY A 113 5.20 7.31 23.66
C GLY A 113 5.62 6.99 22.21
N PRO A 114 5.95 5.72 21.94
CA PRO A 114 6.28 5.27 20.60
C PRO A 114 5.09 5.40 19.65
N VAL A 115 5.41 5.52 18.37
CA VAL A 115 4.41 5.52 17.30
C VAL A 115 4.14 4.11 16.80
N ARG A 116 2.93 3.88 16.29
CA ARG A 116 2.62 2.71 15.48
C ARG A 116 2.18 3.16 14.10
N VAL A 117 2.89 2.69 13.09
CA VAL A 117 2.62 3.04 11.69
C VAL A 117 1.84 1.91 11.06
N LEU A 118 0.66 2.19 10.52
CA LEU A 118 -0.14 1.28 9.74
C LEU A 118 0.13 1.55 8.26
N THR A 119 0.60 0.53 7.54
CA THR A 119 0.76 0.54 6.08
C THR A 119 -0.22 -0.46 5.48
N ARG A 120 -0.44 -0.40 4.16
CA ARG A 120 -1.26 -1.39 3.46
C ARG A 120 -0.75 -2.83 3.68
N TYR A 121 0.53 -2.99 3.97
CA TYR A 121 1.22 -4.28 4.08
C TYR A 121 1.42 -4.77 5.51
N GLY A 122 1.08 -3.98 6.52
CA GLY A 122 1.23 -4.37 7.92
C GLY A 122 1.42 -3.19 8.84
N SER A 123 2.15 -3.39 9.94
CA SER A 123 2.45 -2.30 10.87
C SER A 123 3.89 -2.30 11.37
N TYR A 124 4.45 -1.11 11.56
CA TYR A 124 5.71 -0.90 12.27
C TYR A 124 5.43 -0.51 13.73
N GLY A 125 6.27 -1.02 14.64
CA GLY A 125 6.14 -0.85 16.09
C GLY A 125 5.38 -1.99 16.75
N THR A 126 5.81 -2.35 17.96
CA THR A 126 5.19 -3.41 18.78
C THR A 126 4.66 -2.80 20.08
N GLY A 127 3.49 -3.24 20.53
CA GLY A 127 2.95 -2.88 21.85
C GLY A 127 1.96 -1.70 21.88
N ALA A 128 1.76 -1.16 23.09
CA ALA A 128 0.81 -0.09 23.40
C ALA A 128 1.31 1.28 22.92
N ALA A 129 1.35 1.44 21.60
CA ALA A 129 1.65 2.74 20.99
C ALA A 129 0.61 3.78 21.43
N GLN A 130 1.10 4.98 21.76
CA GLN A 130 0.24 6.09 22.17
C GLN A 130 -0.29 6.86 20.96
N MET A 131 0.41 6.79 19.82
CA MET A 131 0.03 7.48 18.58
C MET A 131 0.06 6.52 17.39
N GLY A 132 -1.09 6.39 16.73
CA GLY A 132 -1.21 5.67 15.47
C GLY A 132 -1.01 6.60 14.27
N LEU A 133 -0.30 6.15 13.25
CA LEU A 133 -0.08 6.84 11.98
C LEU A 133 -0.61 5.94 10.85
N VAL A 134 -1.32 6.50 9.88
CA VAL A 134 -1.78 5.79 8.67
C VAL A 134 -0.96 6.27 7.48
N ALA A 135 -0.14 5.40 6.91
CA ALA A 135 0.58 5.70 5.69
C ALA A 135 -0.41 5.89 4.52
N THR A 136 -0.16 6.90 3.69
CA THR A 136 -1.00 7.25 2.55
C THR A 136 -0.41 6.81 1.22
N SER A 137 0.91 6.74 1.12
CA SER A 137 1.64 6.29 -0.07
C SER A 137 2.08 4.83 0.04
N THR A 138 2.31 4.20 -1.11
CA THR A 138 2.89 2.86 -1.18
C THR A 138 4.27 2.86 -0.51
N THR A 139 4.42 2.01 0.50
CA THR A 139 5.70 1.77 1.20
C THR A 139 6.28 0.44 0.78
N LEU A 140 7.52 0.21 1.18
CA LEU A 140 7.96 -1.16 1.39
C LEU A 140 7.13 -1.84 2.48
N PRO A 141 6.87 -3.15 2.34
CA PRO A 141 6.33 -3.93 3.43
C PRO A 141 7.26 -3.94 4.66
N PRO A 142 6.71 -4.10 5.88
CA PRO A 142 7.46 -3.94 7.13
C PRO A 142 8.44 -5.07 7.44
N THR A 143 9.74 -4.78 7.38
CA THR A 143 10.86 -5.71 7.69
C THR A 143 11.17 -5.88 9.18
N ARG A 144 10.17 -6.05 10.06
CA ARG A 144 10.32 -6.13 11.54
C ARG A 144 11.16 -5.02 12.21
N GLY A 145 11.78 -4.10 11.48
CA GLY A 145 12.65 -3.07 12.03
C GLY A 145 11.91 -1.80 12.38
N THR A 146 12.69 -0.74 12.53
CA THR A 146 12.24 0.48 13.19
C THR A 146 11.78 1.51 12.17
N ALA A 147 10.61 2.12 12.42
CA ALA A 147 10.17 3.31 11.74
C ALA A 147 10.52 4.58 12.53
N LEU A 148 10.95 5.62 11.82
CA LEU A 148 11.09 6.98 12.34
C LEU A 148 9.93 7.84 11.81
N ALA A 149 9.14 8.42 12.69
CA ALA A 149 8.14 9.42 12.34
C ALA A 149 8.69 10.83 12.55
N LEU A 150 8.58 11.66 11.51
CA LEU A 150 8.88 13.09 11.50
C LEU A 150 7.55 13.84 11.46
N PHE A 151 7.29 14.63 12.50
CA PHE A 151 6.09 15.45 12.62
C PHE A 151 6.47 16.90 12.37
N VAL A 152 5.97 17.47 11.28
CA VAL A 152 6.20 18.87 10.92
C VAL A 152 5.09 19.72 11.48
N THR A 153 5.45 20.73 12.27
CA THR A 153 4.53 21.68 12.87
C THR A 153 5.04 23.10 12.62
N PRO A 154 4.25 24.14 12.97
CA PRO A 154 4.74 25.51 12.93
C PRO A 154 5.94 25.76 13.86
N GLU A 155 6.07 25.01 14.96
CA GLU A 155 7.16 25.15 15.93
C GLU A 155 8.45 24.45 15.50
N GLY A 156 8.37 23.42 14.65
CA GLY A 156 9.54 22.75 14.07
C GLY A 156 9.26 21.31 13.66
N VAL A 157 10.26 20.45 13.85
CA VAL A 157 10.14 19.01 13.57
C VAL A 157 10.32 18.21 14.85
N TYR A 158 9.32 17.40 15.19
CA TYR A 158 9.43 16.39 16.24
C TYR A 158 9.73 15.03 15.64
N THR A 159 10.48 14.22 16.39
CA THR A 159 10.80 12.85 15.99
C THR A 159 10.23 11.85 16.99
N ARG A 160 9.72 10.73 16.49
CA ARG A 160 9.32 9.57 17.31
C ARG A 160 9.75 8.29 16.62
N ARG A 161 10.18 7.31 17.41
CA ARG A 161 10.52 5.98 16.89
C ARG A 161 9.38 5.01 17.17
N SER A 162 9.30 3.94 16.38
CA SER A 162 8.32 2.88 16.61
C SER A 162 8.73 1.88 17.69
N ASP A 163 10.02 1.87 18.06
CA ASP A 163 10.63 0.96 19.04
C ASP A 163 10.94 1.64 20.39
N GLN A 164 10.91 2.97 20.44
CA GLN A 164 11.30 3.77 21.59
C GLN A 164 10.42 5.02 21.72
N PRO A 165 10.12 5.49 22.94
CA PRO A 165 9.49 6.78 23.14
C PRO A 165 10.37 7.90 22.58
N GLY A 166 9.75 9.05 22.27
CA GLY A 166 10.48 10.23 21.83
C GLY A 166 11.46 10.73 22.89
N GLY A 167 12.59 11.28 22.43
CA GLY A 167 13.51 12.06 23.27
C GLY A 167 12.89 13.38 23.74
N GLU A 168 13.67 14.15 24.49
CA GLU A 168 13.26 15.40 25.15
C GLU A 168 12.59 16.40 24.18
N ARG A 169 11.66 17.19 24.74
CA ARG A 169 10.52 17.90 24.13
C ARG A 169 10.79 18.92 23.02
N ASP A 170 12.03 19.10 22.56
CA ASP A 170 12.35 20.24 21.70
C ASP A 170 12.07 19.97 20.22
N ALA A 171 11.17 20.78 19.68
CA ALA A 171 11.02 20.97 18.25
C ALA A 171 12.40 21.31 17.67
N SER A 172 12.90 20.42 16.82
CA SER A 172 14.21 20.59 16.22
C SER A 172 14.07 21.29 14.88
N ARG A 173 15.09 22.05 14.49
CA ARG A 173 15.20 22.56 13.13
C ARG A 173 15.43 21.38 12.18
N VAL A 174 14.88 21.46 10.97
CA VAL A 174 15.07 20.47 9.89
C VAL A 174 16.54 20.07 9.74
N ALA A 175 17.45 21.05 9.65
CA ALA A 175 18.89 20.79 9.49
C ALA A 175 19.47 19.93 10.62
N TRP A 176 19.08 20.20 11.88
CA TRP A 176 19.57 19.43 13.02
C TRP A 176 19.13 17.97 12.94
N VAL A 177 17.85 17.72 12.63
CA VAL A 177 17.30 16.37 12.46
C VAL A 177 18.05 15.62 11.35
N VAL A 178 18.29 16.27 10.22
CA VAL A 178 19.03 15.69 9.08
C VAL A 178 20.46 15.31 9.45
N GLU A 179 21.17 16.18 10.15
CA GLU A 179 22.58 16.00 10.49
C GLU A 179 22.82 14.98 11.62
N HIS A 180 21.90 14.88 12.58
CA HIS A 180 22.12 14.11 13.82
C HIS A 180 21.35 12.79 13.89
N THR A 181 20.60 12.45 12.84
CA THR A 181 19.88 11.18 12.76
C THR A 181 20.73 10.12 12.07
N ASP A 182 20.93 8.97 12.70
CA ASP A 182 21.47 7.78 12.04
C ASP A 182 20.38 7.15 11.15
N TRP A 183 20.30 7.62 9.91
CA TRP A 183 19.32 7.17 8.92
C TRP A 183 19.44 5.69 8.53
N SER A 184 20.58 5.04 8.83
CA SER A 184 20.78 3.62 8.56
C SER A 184 20.02 2.72 9.54
N ALA A 185 19.63 3.25 10.70
CA ALA A 185 18.91 2.52 11.74
C ALA A 185 17.40 2.35 11.45
N PHE A 186 16.88 2.88 10.34
CA PHE A 186 15.45 2.91 10.05
C PHE A 186 15.12 2.22 8.72
N ASP A 187 14.12 1.35 8.79
CA ASP A 187 13.55 0.67 7.63
C ASP A 187 12.50 1.52 6.93
N LEU A 188 11.86 2.42 7.69
CA LEU A 188 10.85 3.34 7.20
C LEU A 188 11.01 4.72 7.85
N VAL A 189 10.90 5.77 7.06
CA VAL A 189 10.76 7.15 7.50
C VAL A 189 9.36 7.62 7.11
N VAL A 190 8.58 7.97 8.11
CA VAL A 190 7.21 8.46 7.98
C VAL A 190 7.23 9.96 8.17
N VAL A 191 6.68 10.71 7.23
CA VAL A 191 6.55 12.16 7.34
C VAL A 191 5.07 12.50 7.45
N THR A 192 4.73 13.26 8.47
CA THR A 192 3.40 13.81 8.69
C THR A 192 3.52 15.28 9.08
N ALA A 193 2.43 16.02 8.97
CA ALA A 193 2.42 17.42 9.36
C ALA A 193 1.09 17.83 9.98
N GLU A 194 1.10 18.95 10.70
CA GLU A 194 -0.13 19.62 11.10
C GLU A 194 -0.87 20.15 9.86
N ALA A 195 -2.20 20.15 9.91
CA ALA A 195 -3.08 20.49 8.80
C ALA A 195 -2.70 21.77 8.05
N ARG A 196 -2.26 22.81 8.78
CA ARG A 196 -1.97 24.14 8.22
C ARG A 196 -0.53 24.31 7.71
N VAL A 197 0.33 23.31 7.87
CA VAL A 197 1.72 23.40 7.40
C VAL A 197 1.73 23.57 5.88
N PRO A 198 2.38 24.62 5.34
CA PRO A 198 2.50 24.80 3.89
C PRO A 198 3.29 23.67 3.23
N LEU A 199 2.90 23.26 2.02
CA LEU A 199 3.63 22.22 1.28
C LEU A 199 5.06 22.64 0.91
N THR A 200 5.35 23.94 0.82
CA THR A 200 6.73 24.42 0.67
C THR A 200 7.62 23.97 1.83
N THR A 201 7.12 24.02 3.07
CA THR A 201 7.85 23.58 4.27
C THR A 201 8.03 22.06 4.26
N LEU A 202 6.98 21.31 3.93
CA LEU A 202 7.04 19.86 3.82
C LEU A 202 8.03 19.41 2.73
N VAL A 203 7.98 20.02 1.55
CA VAL A 203 8.90 19.74 0.43
C VAL A 203 10.33 20.08 0.82
N ALA A 204 10.58 21.20 1.50
CA ALA A 204 11.92 21.54 1.96
C ALA A 204 12.50 20.49 2.94
N LEU A 205 11.68 19.94 3.85
CA LEU A 205 12.09 18.82 4.69
C LEU A 205 12.39 17.58 3.84
N LEU A 206 11.48 17.19 2.94
CA LEU A 206 11.64 16.01 2.10
C LEU A 206 12.87 16.08 1.19
N GLU A 207 13.20 17.26 0.66
CA GLU A 207 14.42 17.50 -0.13
C GLU A 207 15.70 17.43 0.73
N ALA A 208 15.61 17.72 2.03
CA ALA A 208 16.74 17.65 2.96
C ALA A 208 17.03 16.22 3.44
N LEU A 209 16.09 15.28 3.27
CA LEU A 209 16.30 13.88 3.64
C LEU A 209 17.36 13.21 2.73
N PRO A 210 18.22 12.33 3.27
CA PRO A 210 19.22 11.64 2.47
C PRO A 210 18.62 10.82 1.32
N ALA A 211 19.23 10.89 0.14
CA ALA A 211 18.83 10.10 -1.03
C ALA A 211 18.91 8.58 -0.80
N SER A 212 19.72 8.12 0.16
CA SER A 212 19.78 6.71 0.56
C SER A 212 18.45 6.20 1.12
N LEU A 213 17.53 7.08 1.53
CA LEU A 213 16.19 6.74 1.99
C LEU A 213 15.17 6.59 0.85
N ALA A 214 15.58 6.65 -0.42
CA ALA A 214 14.69 6.38 -1.54
C ALA A 214 13.96 5.03 -1.33
N GLY A 215 12.65 5.04 -1.56
CA GLY A 215 11.74 3.93 -1.34
C GLY A 215 11.40 3.61 0.12
N ARG A 216 12.02 4.31 1.07
CA ARG A 216 11.78 4.17 2.52
C ARG A 216 11.06 5.38 3.12
N ILE A 217 10.69 6.38 2.31
CA ILE A 217 9.96 7.56 2.79
C ILE A 217 8.49 7.44 2.41
N THR A 218 7.60 7.71 3.36
CA THR A 218 6.16 7.76 3.12
C THR A 218 5.52 8.96 3.78
N LEU A 219 4.42 9.41 3.19
CA LEU A 219 3.51 10.35 3.84
C LEU A 219 2.53 9.55 4.74
N ALA A 220 2.12 10.15 5.85
CA ALA A 220 1.12 9.57 6.74
C ALA A 220 0.27 10.63 7.45
N VAL A 221 -0.86 10.20 8.00
CA VAL A 221 -1.75 11.04 8.82
C VAL A 221 -1.88 10.44 10.22
N PRO A 222 -1.79 11.24 11.30
CA PRO A 222 -2.07 10.76 12.65
C PRO A 222 -3.56 10.39 12.81
N LEU A 223 -3.82 9.22 13.40
CA LEU A 223 -5.14 8.82 13.85
C LEU A 223 -5.54 9.61 15.07
N ALA A 224 -6.83 9.93 15.27
CA ALA A 224 -7.30 10.66 16.45
C ALA A 224 -6.84 10.03 17.78
N ALA A 225 -6.65 10.85 18.81
CA ALA A 225 -6.30 10.36 20.14
C ALA A 225 -7.31 9.31 20.65
N GLY A 226 -6.81 8.26 21.31
CA GLY A 226 -7.64 7.15 21.79
C GLY A 226 -8.14 6.18 20.72
N THR A 227 -7.74 6.34 19.45
CA THR A 227 -8.07 5.36 18.40
C THR A 227 -7.50 3.99 18.76
N ARG A 228 -8.38 2.99 18.88
CA ARG A 228 -7.96 1.61 19.14
C ARG A 228 -7.34 1.02 17.87
N LEU A 229 -6.04 0.70 17.95
CA LEU A 229 -5.34 0.02 16.86
C LEU A 229 -5.59 -1.50 16.95
N PRO A 230 -5.71 -2.21 15.81
CA PRO A 230 -5.80 -3.66 15.82
C PRO A 230 -4.54 -4.26 16.44
N ASP A 231 -4.66 -5.38 17.16
CA ASP A 231 -3.49 -6.08 17.68
C ASP A 231 -2.57 -6.50 16.52
N ALA A 232 -1.25 -6.49 16.76
CA ALA A 232 -0.34 -7.00 15.76
C ALA A 232 -0.64 -8.50 15.52
N PRO A 233 -0.65 -8.98 14.26
CA PRO A 233 -0.79 -10.40 14.01
C PRO A 233 0.30 -11.17 14.77
N PRO A 234 0.00 -12.36 15.32
CA PRO A 234 1.03 -13.18 15.95
C PRO A 234 2.14 -13.45 14.94
N ALA A 235 3.39 -13.42 15.40
CA ALA A 235 4.52 -13.82 14.55
C ALA A 235 4.27 -15.26 14.08
N VAL A 236 4.21 -15.47 12.77
CA VAL A 236 4.10 -16.82 12.22
C VAL A 236 5.43 -17.51 12.54
N ASP A 237 5.38 -18.53 13.39
CA ASP A 237 6.55 -19.37 13.68
C ASP A 237 6.96 -20.07 12.37
N GLY A 238 8.22 -19.92 11.98
CA GLY A 238 8.80 -20.40 10.70
C GLY A 238 8.84 -21.92 10.52
N THR A 239 7.99 -22.68 11.21
CA THR A 239 7.92 -24.14 11.13
C THR A 239 7.09 -24.64 9.93
N ALA A 240 6.25 -23.79 9.32
CA ALA A 240 5.55 -24.11 8.06
C ALA A 240 6.45 -24.02 6.80
N GLU A 241 7.71 -23.59 6.94
CA GLU A 241 8.59 -23.17 5.83
C GLU A 241 9.27 -24.32 5.06
N ARG A 242 9.29 -25.56 5.58
CA ARG A 242 10.04 -26.67 4.95
C ARG A 242 9.34 -27.33 3.76
N GLY A 243 8.02 -27.16 3.61
CA GLY A 243 7.26 -27.78 2.52
C GLY A 243 7.37 -27.10 1.16
N GLN A 244 8.13 -25.99 1.05
CA GLN A 244 8.15 -25.14 -0.14
C GLN A 244 9.52 -25.02 -0.82
N LEU A 245 10.56 -25.61 -0.22
CA LEU A 245 11.89 -25.71 -0.82
C LEU A 245 12.10 -27.12 -1.36
N CYS A 246 12.67 -27.21 -2.55
CA CYS A 246 13.00 -28.46 -3.21
C CYS A 246 14.37 -28.33 -3.91
N PRO A 247 15.47 -28.26 -3.13
CA PRO A 247 16.80 -28.00 -3.68
C PRO A 247 17.25 -29.07 -4.68
N ASP A 248 16.77 -30.30 -4.50
CA ASP A 248 17.06 -31.44 -5.37
C ASP A 248 16.03 -31.60 -6.52
N GLY A 249 15.12 -30.63 -6.69
CA GLY A 249 14.03 -30.66 -7.66
C GLY A 249 12.74 -31.29 -7.12
N LEU A 250 11.75 -31.44 -8.01
CA LEU A 250 10.45 -32.02 -7.67
C LEU A 250 10.58 -33.50 -7.28
N PRO A 251 9.71 -34.03 -6.40
CA PRO A 251 9.66 -35.45 -6.11
C PRO A 251 9.53 -36.28 -7.40
N GLU A 252 10.25 -37.39 -7.50
CA GLU A 252 10.16 -38.29 -8.65
C GLU A 252 8.72 -38.79 -8.85
N LEU A 253 8.32 -38.94 -10.11
CA LEU A 253 7.06 -39.56 -10.45
C LEU A 253 7.10 -41.06 -10.14
N THR A 254 5.92 -41.65 -9.90
CA THR A 254 5.78 -43.11 -9.83
C THR A 254 6.16 -43.74 -11.17
N GLU A 255 6.69 -44.98 -11.17
CA GLU A 255 7.17 -45.67 -12.38
C GLU A 255 6.14 -45.77 -13.52
N ASP A 256 4.85 -45.76 -13.20
CA ASP A 256 3.75 -45.84 -14.18
C ASP A 256 3.37 -44.49 -14.83
N ALA A 257 3.95 -43.37 -14.37
CA ALA A 257 3.63 -42.05 -14.89
C ALA A 257 4.42 -41.73 -16.16
N ALA A 258 3.72 -41.49 -17.26
CA ALA A 258 4.33 -41.10 -18.52
C ALA A 258 4.77 -39.63 -18.51
N LEU A 259 6.00 -39.37 -18.95
CA LEU A 259 6.45 -38.02 -19.29
C LEU A 259 5.83 -37.59 -20.62
N GLY A 260 5.36 -36.35 -20.67
CA GLY A 260 4.80 -35.73 -21.86
C GLY A 260 5.72 -34.65 -22.42
N ASP A 261 5.29 -34.07 -23.54
CA ASP A 261 5.93 -32.90 -24.13
C ASP A 261 4.93 -31.75 -24.21
N LEU A 262 5.41 -30.53 -23.94
CA LEU A 262 4.66 -29.29 -24.15
C LEU A 262 5.57 -28.27 -24.86
N PRO A 263 5.13 -27.63 -25.95
CA PRO A 263 5.95 -26.65 -26.65
C PRO A 263 6.33 -25.47 -25.74
N ALA A 264 7.59 -25.04 -25.80
CA ALA A 264 8.07 -23.90 -25.00
C ALA A 264 7.32 -22.58 -25.28
N SER A 265 6.70 -22.43 -26.47
CA SER A 265 5.80 -21.31 -26.77
C SER A 265 4.51 -21.35 -25.94
N SER A 266 3.87 -22.52 -25.80
CA SER A 266 2.67 -22.70 -24.97
C SER A 266 2.99 -22.46 -23.50
N ILE A 267 4.12 -22.96 -23.01
CA ILE A 267 4.59 -22.70 -21.64
C ILE A 267 4.73 -21.19 -21.41
N ARG A 268 5.47 -20.49 -22.27
CA ARG A 268 5.68 -19.04 -22.12
C ARG A 268 4.38 -18.23 -22.15
N ALA A 269 3.42 -18.59 -23.00
CA ALA A 269 2.14 -17.90 -23.08
C ALA A 269 1.33 -18.07 -21.77
N ALA A 270 1.35 -19.26 -21.18
CA ALA A 270 0.65 -19.56 -19.93
C ALA A 270 1.28 -18.93 -18.69
N LEU A 271 2.55 -18.49 -18.75
CA LEU A 271 3.25 -17.87 -17.62
C LEU A 271 2.94 -16.38 -17.40
N ALA A 272 2.22 -15.72 -18.31
CA ALA A 272 1.92 -14.29 -18.16
C ALA A 272 1.21 -13.93 -16.83
N PRO A 273 0.20 -14.67 -16.35
CA PRO A 273 -0.42 -14.40 -15.04
C PRO A 273 0.54 -14.55 -13.85
N LEU A 274 1.54 -15.43 -13.97
CA LEU A 274 2.54 -15.61 -12.91
C LEU A 274 3.40 -14.37 -12.76
N GLN A 275 3.72 -13.64 -13.84
CA GLN A 275 4.50 -12.41 -13.75
C GLN A 275 3.79 -11.36 -12.91
N SER A 276 2.51 -11.10 -13.20
CA SER A 276 1.69 -10.18 -12.39
C SER A 276 1.53 -10.65 -10.94
N SER A 277 1.37 -11.96 -10.74
CA SER A 277 1.28 -12.54 -9.39
C SER A 277 2.60 -12.44 -8.64
N ALA A 278 3.75 -12.57 -9.31
CA ALA A 278 5.06 -12.42 -8.72
C ALA A 278 5.31 -10.97 -8.27
N GLU A 279 4.91 -9.98 -9.07
CA GLU A 279 4.93 -8.56 -8.68
C GLU A 279 4.07 -8.32 -7.43
N LEU A 280 2.86 -8.90 -7.37
CA LEU A 280 2.00 -8.84 -6.19
C LEU A 280 2.65 -9.52 -4.98
N CYS A 281 3.24 -10.70 -5.16
CA CYS A 281 3.93 -11.42 -4.10
C CYS A 281 5.08 -10.60 -3.51
N VAL A 282 5.95 -10.02 -4.36
CA VAL A 282 7.02 -9.11 -3.92
C VAL A 282 6.44 -7.88 -3.23
N GLY A 283 5.41 -7.27 -3.81
CA GLY A 283 4.75 -6.09 -3.26
C GLY A 283 4.12 -6.31 -1.88
N THR A 284 3.74 -7.55 -1.56
CA THR A 284 3.21 -7.93 -0.23
C THR A 284 4.26 -8.51 0.72
N SER A 285 5.49 -8.74 0.27
CA SER A 285 6.51 -9.43 1.06
C SER A 285 7.14 -8.51 2.09
N SER A 286 6.99 -8.82 3.38
CA SER A 286 7.49 -8.03 4.50
C SER A 286 8.88 -8.40 5.00
N GLY A 287 9.60 -9.29 4.31
CA GLY A 287 10.94 -9.73 4.69
C GLY A 287 12.03 -9.27 3.72
N PRO A 288 13.20 -9.94 3.74
CA PRO A 288 14.28 -9.67 2.81
C PRO A 288 13.88 -9.75 1.32
N GLY A 289 12.77 -10.43 0.99
CA GLY A 289 12.22 -10.53 -0.36
C GLY A 289 11.53 -9.26 -0.86
N ALA A 290 11.26 -8.28 0.01
CA ALA A 290 10.80 -6.96 -0.40
C ALA A 290 11.79 -6.27 -1.36
N ALA A 291 13.08 -6.58 -1.23
CA ALA A 291 14.18 -6.12 -2.09
C ALA A 291 14.17 -6.69 -3.50
N GLY A 292 13.27 -7.64 -3.78
CA GLY A 292 13.40 -8.48 -4.95
C GLY A 292 14.59 -9.43 -4.82
N GLY A 293 14.97 -10.05 -5.93
CA GLY A 293 16.04 -11.04 -5.97
C GLY A 293 15.79 -12.10 -7.05
N ARG A 294 16.46 -13.24 -6.92
CA ARG A 294 16.28 -14.37 -7.83
C ARG A 294 15.63 -15.53 -7.10
N VAL A 295 14.60 -16.10 -7.71
CA VAL A 295 13.94 -17.32 -7.25
C VAL A 295 13.82 -18.27 -8.43
N ALA A 296 14.18 -19.53 -8.27
CA ALA A 296 13.92 -20.57 -9.27
C ALA A 296 12.78 -21.47 -8.79
N LEU A 297 11.68 -21.52 -9.54
CA LEU A 297 10.55 -22.41 -9.26
C LEU A 297 10.68 -23.69 -10.08
N ALA A 298 10.55 -24.85 -9.46
CA ALA A 298 10.22 -26.08 -10.17
C ALA A 298 8.69 -26.24 -10.22
N VAL A 299 8.19 -26.60 -11.39
CA VAL A 299 6.75 -26.71 -11.66
C VAL A 299 6.48 -28.03 -12.40
N ARG A 300 5.48 -28.77 -11.94
CA ARG A 300 4.96 -29.99 -12.60
C ARG A 300 3.57 -29.74 -13.16
N ILE A 301 3.41 -29.96 -14.45
CA ILE A 301 2.11 -29.93 -15.14
C ILE A 301 1.60 -31.38 -15.25
N ALA A 302 0.37 -31.60 -14.82
CA ALA A 302 -0.34 -32.86 -14.97
C ALA A 302 -0.92 -33.02 -16.39
N PRO A 303 -1.31 -34.23 -16.81
CA PRO A 303 -1.88 -34.48 -18.15
C PRO A 303 -3.15 -33.69 -18.48
N ASP A 304 -3.86 -33.15 -17.48
CA ASP A 304 -5.02 -32.29 -17.66
C ASP A 304 -4.67 -30.81 -17.92
N GLY A 305 -3.38 -30.48 -17.94
CA GLY A 305 -2.86 -29.12 -18.13
C GLY A 305 -2.83 -28.28 -16.85
N ARG A 306 -3.19 -28.82 -15.68
CA ARG A 306 -3.08 -28.11 -14.40
C ARG A 306 -1.71 -28.32 -13.76
N VAL A 307 -1.27 -27.37 -12.95
CA VAL A 307 -0.07 -27.56 -12.13
C VAL A 307 -0.41 -28.43 -10.92
N SER A 308 0.23 -29.59 -10.80
CA SER A 308 0.04 -30.49 -9.64
C SER A 308 0.98 -30.15 -8.50
N ASP A 309 2.20 -29.70 -8.81
CA ASP A 309 3.24 -29.41 -7.84
C ASP A 309 4.03 -28.16 -8.23
N ALA A 310 4.38 -27.36 -7.23
CA ALA A 310 5.26 -26.22 -7.39
C ALA A 310 6.09 -26.00 -6.12
N CYS A 311 7.39 -25.81 -6.28
CA CYS A 311 8.32 -25.61 -5.17
C CYS A 311 9.50 -24.75 -5.61
N VAL A 312 10.22 -24.18 -4.64
CA VAL A 312 11.36 -23.29 -4.89
C VAL A 312 12.66 -24.10 -4.81
N MET A 313 13.42 -24.14 -5.90
CA MET A 313 14.74 -24.79 -5.97
C MET A 313 15.85 -23.88 -5.44
N GLU A 314 15.82 -22.62 -5.84
CA GLU A 314 16.80 -21.60 -5.44
C GLU A 314 16.07 -20.35 -4.97
N ASP A 315 16.56 -19.74 -3.89
CA ASP A 315 15.99 -18.51 -3.34
C ASP A 315 17.11 -17.61 -2.80
N SER A 316 17.44 -16.56 -3.56
CA SER A 316 18.38 -15.55 -3.10
C SER A 316 17.74 -14.52 -2.18
N THR A 317 16.41 -14.50 -2.07
CA THR A 317 15.68 -13.57 -1.21
C THR A 317 15.72 -14.04 0.23
N GLY A 318 15.70 -15.36 0.47
CA GLY A 318 15.60 -15.92 1.81
C GLY A 318 14.25 -15.67 2.49
N ASP A 319 13.24 -15.23 1.75
CA ASP A 319 11.93 -14.84 2.28
C ASP A 319 10.92 -15.97 2.10
N ALA A 320 10.61 -16.66 3.19
CA ALA A 320 9.69 -17.80 3.15
C ALA A 320 8.26 -17.42 2.77
N ALA A 321 7.80 -16.21 3.14
CA ALA A 321 6.46 -15.75 2.79
C ALA A 321 6.38 -15.49 1.27
N LEU A 322 7.43 -14.91 0.69
CA LEU A 322 7.56 -14.73 -0.75
C LEU A 322 7.55 -16.07 -1.47
N ARG A 323 8.36 -17.04 -1.02
CA ARG A 323 8.37 -18.41 -1.58
C ARG A 323 6.99 -19.04 -1.57
N ALA A 324 6.30 -18.99 -0.43
CA ALA A 324 4.95 -19.54 -0.28
C ALA A 324 3.94 -18.88 -1.23
N CYS A 325 4.04 -17.56 -1.40
CA CYS A 325 3.19 -16.82 -2.33
C CYS A 325 3.43 -17.23 -3.78
N LEU A 326 4.69 -17.29 -4.21
CA LEU A 326 5.09 -17.66 -5.57
C LEU A 326 4.68 -19.10 -5.92
N SER A 327 4.92 -20.06 -5.02
CA SER A 327 4.49 -21.44 -5.25
C SER A 327 2.96 -21.55 -5.36
N ARG A 328 2.20 -20.83 -4.53
CA ARG A 328 0.73 -20.81 -4.63
C ARG A 328 0.26 -20.21 -5.95
N ALA A 329 0.86 -19.10 -6.38
CA ALA A 329 0.54 -18.48 -7.66
C ALA A 329 0.86 -19.43 -8.83
N ALA A 330 1.94 -20.21 -8.76
CA ALA A 330 2.28 -21.20 -9.77
C ALA A 330 1.25 -22.35 -9.82
N LEU A 331 0.73 -22.80 -8.67
CA LEU A 331 -0.31 -23.84 -8.61
C LEU A 331 -1.64 -23.41 -9.27
N GLU A 332 -1.90 -22.11 -9.41
CA GLU A 332 -3.10 -21.58 -10.04
C GLU A 332 -3.02 -21.53 -11.57
N LEU A 333 -1.85 -21.82 -12.15
CA LEU A 333 -1.65 -21.79 -13.61
C LEU A 333 -2.36 -22.93 -14.32
N ALA A 334 -2.67 -22.68 -15.60
CA ALA A 334 -3.24 -23.65 -16.51
C ALA A 334 -2.53 -23.60 -17.86
N PHE A 335 -2.32 -24.77 -18.45
CA PHE A 335 -1.62 -25.00 -19.70
C PHE A 335 -2.52 -25.82 -20.64
N ASP A 336 -2.15 -25.86 -21.92
CA ASP A 336 -2.71 -26.86 -22.83
C ASP A 336 -2.38 -28.27 -22.31
N ALA A 337 -3.33 -29.20 -22.41
CA ALA A 337 -3.17 -30.56 -21.92
C ALA A 337 -1.99 -31.27 -22.64
N PRO A 338 -0.91 -31.62 -21.91
CA PRO A 338 0.21 -32.37 -22.48
C PRO A 338 -0.12 -33.87 -22.64
N SER A 339 0.73 -34.61 -23.35
CA SER A 339 0.57 -36.08 -23.51
C SER A 339 0.90 -36.90 -22.25
N GLY A 340 1.40 -36.26 -21.20
CA GLY A 340 1.90 -36.84 -19.97
C GLY A 340 2.35 -35.74 -19.01
N TYR A 341 3.06 -36.07 -17.94
CA TYR A 341 3.57 -35.05 -17.01
C TYR A 341 4.71 -34.24 -17.62
N VAL A 342 4.76 -32.94 -17.34
CA VAL A 342 5.82 -32.04 -17.81
C VAL A 342 6.41 -31.30 -16.63
N ASP A 343 7.71 -31.49 -16.39
CA ASP A 343 8.46 -30.77 -15.38
C ASP A 343 9.32 -29.70 -16.03
N PHE A 344 9.36 -28.50 -15.44
CA PHE A 344 10.28 -27.45 -15.85
C PHE A 344 10.71 -26.57 -14.68
N ALA A 345 11.86 -25.93 -14.86
CA ALA A 345 12.37 -24.91 -13.94
C ALA A 345 12.15 -23.52 -14.54
N LEU A 346 11.64 -22.60 -13.73
CA LEU A 346 11.38 -21.22 -14.10
C LEU A 346 12.24 -20.28 -13.24
N PRO A 347 13.31 -19.70 -13.82
CA PRO A 347 14.04 -18.64 -13.16
C PRO A 347 13.20 -17.35 -13.18
N LEU A 348 12.93 -16.80 -12.00
CA LEU A 348 12.28 -15.51 -11.80
C LEU A 348 13.31 -14.49 -11.31
N VAL A 349 13.38 -13.36 -12.02
CA VAL A 349 14.04 -12.15 -11.52
C VAL A 349 12.95 -11.26 -10.98
N LEU A 350 12.92 -11.12 -9.66
CA LEU A 350 11.96 -10.32 -8.94
C LEU A 350 12.52 -8.91 -8.82
N GLU A 351 11.90 -7.96 -9.51
CA GLU A 351 12.21 -6.56 -9.27
C GLU A 351 11.51 -6.12 -7.99
N PRO A 352 12.17 -5.30 -7.16
CA PRO A 352 11.45 -4.61 -6.11
C PRO A 352 10.33 -3.76 -6.71
N GLY A 353 9.17 -3.78 -6.04
CA GLY A 353 8.02 -2.99 -6.47
C GLY A 353 8.36 -1.51 -6.67
N ARG A 354 7.58 -0.79 -7.49
CA ARG A 354 7.82 0.63 -7.83
C ARG A 354 8.04 1.53 -6.62
N ALA A 355 7.44 1.19 -5.48
CA ALA A 355 7.65 1.84 -4.20
C ALA A 355 9.13 1.99 -3.84
N GLN A 356 10.01 1.04 -4.17
CA GLN A 356 11.45 1.15 -3.86
C GLN A 356 12.18 2.23 -4.65
N ARG A 357 11.72 2.54 -5.86
CA ARG A 357 12.33 3.56 -6.72
C ARG A 357 11.81 4.97 -6.40
N GLN A 358 10.90 5.08 -5.44
CA GLN A 358 10.23 6.32 -5.14
C GLN A 358 11.16 7.27 -4.37
N VAL A 359 11.50 8.41 -4.98
CA VAL A 359 12.20 9.50 -4.29
C VAL A 359 11.20 10.42 -3.58
N ALA A 360 11.69 11.22 -2.63
CA ALA A 360 10.80 12.08 -1.86
C ALA A 360 10.17 13.19 -2.71
N VAL A 361 10.98 13.87 -3.53
CA VAL A 361 10.55 15.00 -4.35
C VAL A 361 11.12 14.87 -5.76
N CYS A 362 10.34 15.25 -6.75
CA CYS A 362 10.81 15.44 -8.13
C CYS A 362 10.44 16.82 -8.67
N ARG A 363 11.22 17.34 -9.61
CA ARG A 363 11.06 18.66 -10.25
C ARG A 363 10.90 18.50 -11.76
#